data_AF-A0A7V3T1C1-F1
#
_entry.id   AF-A0A7V3T1C1-F1
#
_cell.length_a   1.000
_cell.length_b   1.000
_cell.length_c   1.000
_cell.angle_alpha   90.00
_cell.angle_beta   90.00
_cell.angle_gamma   90.00
#
_symmetry.space_group_name_H-M   'P 1'
#
loop_
_entity.id
_entity.type
_entity.pdbx_description
1 polymer ?
#
loop_
_entity_poly.entity_id
_entity_poly.type
_entity_poly.pdbx_seq_one_letter_code
_entity_poly.pdbx_strand_id
1 'polypeptide(L)'
;MLMIREYLNFRIELVNPKEENESDQFAREFVHSFGLKTYSGTWSGIYLDSPVIRDFITKSKEVIGSGVAEFAGFCSIGQHIEEDENTNIEWYELESENYYRTEYCDGITAWKADKISPNIHIANGDGCNTYVSEKFKAVVEEQNLTGLEFLWVKDIGRYKAPQWFIPVIWNPLGRGLDHPWFNPDTIRGSGAGQPKSPEFRCGVNRFYAWQIKQEAGVSEIHKEILSLFNPDILNIISYKRFLREHVPQTDFTYIWEGEDQETLKNNIFRHRIMCISKKAKDALIANKLISDYQITPVMVMDKPPAGVEILDGKAPLPIPYFSCICDNYQILKDKTDREYTKFLSLKKPEKKVTFKKALKYLLEAKRLRPEDFNKALTKSELNRVNITLPENWIEVLKKSNGCNLNYDCTLVPLIEIEGFSKERQEYSEEIWEDYPKNLLHIAHGTDGDWYSLELNDESAVDCKVKRISHETCQPIREWHSISMFIFDMLTEYSQ
;
A
#
# COMPACT_ATOMS: atom_id res chain seq x y z
N MET A 1 24.41 16.01 7.05
CA MET A 1 24.29 15.21 5.80
C MET A 1 23.66 13.92 6.25
N LEU A 2 22.48 13.57 5.73
CA LEU A 2 21.76 12.36 6.15
C LEU A 2 22.69 11.14 6.01
N MET A 3 22.76 10.30 7.04
CA MET A 3 23.46 9.02 6.95
C MET A 3 22.56 8.05 6.18
N ILE A 4 23.05 7.62 5.01
CA ILE A 4 22.37 6.70 4.13
C ILE A 4 23.16 5.41 4.13
N ARG A 5 22.50 4.32 4.51
CA ARG A 5 23.03 2.96 4.37
C ARG A 5 22.48 2.34 3.10
N GLU A 6 23.28 1.48 2.50
CA GLU A 6 22.87 0.72 1.32
C GLU A 6 22.63 -0.72 1.70
N TYR A 7 21.57 -1.30 1.15
CA TYR A 7 21.10 -2.63 1.45
C TYR A 7 20.83 -3.39 0.15
N LEU A 8 21.40 -4.58 0.04
CA LEU A 8 21.14 -5.49 -1.06
C LEU A 8 19.97 -6.40 -0.70
N ASN A 9 18.84 -6.26 -1.40
CA ASN A 9 17.72 -7.20 -1.40
C ASN A 9 17.90 -8.20 -2.55
N PHE A 10 17.92 -9.50 -2.25
CA PHE A 10 18.24 -10.54 -3.22
C PHE A 10 17.44 -11.83 -3.00
N ARG A 11 17.32 -12.61 -4.08
CA ARG A 11 16.89 -14.01 -4.06
C ARG A 11 17.86 -14.81 -4.92
N ILE A 12 18.29 -15.96 -4.43
CA ILE A 12 19.20 -16.86 -5.14
C ILE A 12 18.52 -18.22 -5.31
N GLU A 13 18.64 -18.81 -6.50
CA GLU A 13 17.96 -20.06 -6.86
C GLU A 13 18.93 -21.02 -7.55
N LEU A 14 18.66 -22.32 -7.49
CA LEU A 14 19.45 -23.32 -8.21
C LEU A 14 19.18 -23.25 -9.72
N VAL A 15 20.24 -23.42 -10.51
CA VAL A 15 20.14 -23.55 -11.96
C VAL A 15 19.79 -25.00 -12.28
N ASN A 16 18.56 -25.25 -12.74
CA ASN A 16 17.97 -26.58 -13.02
C ASN A 16 17.71 -27.46 -11.77
N PRO A 17 16.80 -27.05 -10.87
CA PRO A 17 16.39 -27.91 -9.76
C PRO A 17 15.68 -29.16 -10.27
N LYS A 18 15.85 -30.31 -9.58
CA LYS A 18 15.14 -31.55 -9.90
C LYS A 18 13.73 -31.57 -9.30
N GLU A 19 13.57 -30.92 -8.16
CA GLU A 19 12.30 -30.78 -7.44
C GLU A 19 12.06 -29.30 -7.11
N GLU A 20 10.80 -28.88 -7.04
CA GLU A 20 10.41 -27.47 -6.83
C GLU A 20 10.93 -26.90 -5.49
N ASN A 21 11.07 -27.75 -4.47
CA ASN A 21 11.53 -27.37 -3.13
C ASN A 21 13.07 -27.27 -2.99
N GLU A 22 13.85 -27.82 -3.93
CA GLU A 22 15.32 -27.83 -3.84
C GLU A 22 15.88 -26.40 -3.89
N SER A 23 15.34 -25.55 -4.76
CA SER A 23 15.74 -24.13 -4.85
C SER A 23 15.46 -23.38 -3.56
N ASP A 24 14.30 -23.61 -2.94
CA ASP A 24 13.93 -22.92 -1.70
C ASP A 24 14.79 -23.38 -0.52
N GLN A 25 15.09 -24.69 -0.44
CA GLN A 25 16.00 -25.22 0.57
C GLN A 25 17.41 -24.65 0.38
N PHE A 26 17.94 -24.68 -0.84
CA PHE A 26 19.23 -24.10 -1.17
C PHE A 26 19.31 -22.62 -0.81
N ALA A 27 18.30 -21.83 -1.17
CA ALA A 27 18.24 -20.40 -0.85
C ALA A 27 18.33 -20.16 0.67
N ARG A 28 17.56 -20.91 1.46
CA ARG A 28 17.60 -20.82 2.93
C ARG A 28 18.95 -21.20 3.49
N GLU A 29 19.53 -22.32 3.04
CA GLU A 29 20.87 -22.76 3.50
C GLU A 29 21.96 -21.76 3.13
N PHE A 30 21.90 -21.20 1.92
CA PHE A 30 22.81 -20.17 1.46
C PHE A 30 22.70 -18.92 2.34
N VAL A 31 21.50 -18.39 2.54
CA VAL A 31 21.24 -17.20 3.37
C VAL A 31 21.65 -17.43 4.83
N HIS A 32 21.25 -18.55 5.43
CA HIS A 32 21.57 -18.88 6.81
C HIS A 32 23.07 -19.06 7.05
N SER A 33 23.86 -19.42 6.03
CA SER A 33 25.31 -19.51 6.17
C SER A 33 26.00 -18.19 6.49
N PHE A 34 25.31 -17.05 6.34
CA PHE A 34 25.77 -15.71 6.73
C PHE A 34 25.10 -15.18 7.99
N GLY A 35 24.28 -16.00 8.67
CA GLY A 35 23.47 -15.55 9.82
C GLY A 35 22.32 -14.61 9.46
N LEU A 36 21.94 -14.56 8.18
CA LEU A 36 20.82 -13.76 7.70
C LEU A 36 19.50 -14.53 7.83
N LYS A 37 18.36 -13.82 7.81
CA LYS A 37 17.02 -14.41 7.78
C LYS A 37 16.47 -14.40 6.35
N THR A 38 15.68 -15.41 6.02
CA THR A 38 14.80 -15.37 4.84
C THR A 38 13.43 -14.83 5.22
N TYR A 39 12.84 -13.98 4.39
CA TYR A 39 11.43 -13.56 4.47
C TYR A 39 10.63 -14.20 3.31
N SER A 40 9.40 -13.72 3.08
CA SER A 40 8.46 -14.25 2.08
C SER A 40 9.16 -14.64 0.77
N GLY A 41 8.87 -15.83 0.25
CA GLY A 41 9.37 -16.28 -1.06
C GLY A 41 10.91 -16.43 -1.16
N THR A 42 11.58 -16.83 -0.08
CA THR A 42 13.05 -17.07 -0.01
C THR A 42 13.94 -15.86 -0.31
N TRP A 43 13.35 -14.66 -0.23
CA TRP A 43 14.07 -13.41 -0.29
C TRP A 43 14.88 -13.16 1.00
N SER A 44 16.00 -12.46 0.86
CA SER A 44 16.80 -11.99 1.97
C SER A 44 17.46 -10.67 1.61
N GLY A 45 18.14 -10.06 2.58
CA GLY A 45 19.05 -9.01 2.23
C GLY A 45 20.04 -8.65 3.32
N ILE A 46 21.01 -7.86 2.90
CA ILE A 46 22.25 -7.61 3.61
C ILE A 46 22.69 -6.16 3.41
N TYR A 47 23.07 -5.48 4.49
CA TYR A 47 23.68 -4.15 4.38
C TYR A 47 25.07 -4.25 3.76
N LEU A 48 25.42 -3.29 2.90
CA LEU A 48 26.69 -3.31 2.18
C LEU A 48 27.92 -3.03 3.06
N ASP A 49 27.69 -2.45 4.24
CA ASP A 49 28.68 -2.25 5.31
C ASP A 49 28.72 -3.40 6.33
N SER A 50 27.91 -4.44 6.13
CA SER A 50 27.85 -5.60 7.03
C SER A 50 29.20 -6.33 7.07
N PRO A 51 29.67 -6.81 8.24
CA PRO A 51 30.93 -7.53 8.35
C PRO A 51 30.97 -8.81 7.49
N VAL A 52 29.81 -9.41 7.16
CA VAL A 52 29.72 -10.64 6.36
C VAL A 52 29.56 -10.40 4.85
N ILE A 53 29.54 -9.14 4.39
CA ILE A 53 29.33 -8.83 2.96
C ILE A 53 30.43 -9.41 2.06
N ARG A 54 31.66 -9.49 2.56
CA ARG A 54 32.80 -10.03 1.79
C ARG A 54 32.71 -11.55 1.63
N ASP A 55 32.28 -12.24 2.67
CA ASP A 55 32.03 -13.69 2.62
C ASP A 55 30.85 -13.99 1.69
N PHE A 56 29.80 -13.17 1.76
CA PHE A 56 28.65 -13.23 0.84
C PHE A 56 29.10 -13.12 -0.62
N ILE A 57 29.82 -12.06 -0.98
CA ILE A 57 30.33 -11.87 -2.35
C ILE A 57 31.19 -13.05 -2.80
N THR A 58 32.10 -13.52 -1.94
CA THR A 58 33.01 -14.62 -2.26
C THR A 58 32.25 -15.90 -2.58
N LYS A 59 31.29 -16.28 -1.72
CA LYS A 59 30.49 -17.48 -1.93
C LYS A 59 29.53 -17.33 -3.11
N SER A 60 28.95 -16.14 -3.33
CA SER A 60 28.14 -15.84 -4.52
C SER A 60 28.95 -16.01 -5.81
N LYS A 61 30.18 -15.49 -5.87
CA LYS A 61 31.07 -15.67 -7.03
C LYS A 61 31.34 -17.16 -7.30
N GLU A 62 31.52 -17.96 -6.25
CA GLU A 62 31.74 -19.40 -6.36
C GLU A 62 30.53 -20.13 -6.96
N VAL A 63 29.34 -19.96 -6.38
CA VAL A 63 28.15 -20.71 -6.80
C VAL A 63 27.61 -20.24 -8.16
N ILE A 64 27.74 -18.94 -8.47
CA ILE A 64 27.32 -18.39 -9.76
C ILE A 64 28.36 -18.71 -10.84
N GLY A 65 29.64 -18.53 -10.55
CA GLY A 65 30.72 -18.81 -11.50
C GLY A 65 30.83 -20.28 -11.89
N SER A 66 30.38 -21.19 -11.01
CA SER A 66 30.28 -22.63 -11.29
C SER A 66 28.97 -23.04 -12.00
N GLY A 67 28.03 -22.10 -12.18
CA GLY A 67 26.73 -22.37 -12.80
C GLY A 67 25.79 -23.21 -11.93
N VAL A 68 26.03 -23.27 -10.61
CA VAL A 68 25.18 -24.00 -9.66
C VAL A 68 23.91 -23.22 -9.34
N ALA A 69 24.05 -21.90 -9.18
CA ALA A 69 22.97 -21.02 -8.78
C ALA A 69 23.01 -19.70 -9.54
N GLU A 70 21.89 -18.98 -9.56
CA GLU A 70 21.81 -17.63 -10.09
C GLU A 70 20.96 -16.73 -9.18
N PHE A 71 21.20 -15.43 -9.25
CA PHE A 71 20.29 -14.46 -8.65
C PHE A 71 19.04 -14.35 -9.51
N ALA A 72 17.88 -14.37 -8.86
CA ALA A 72 16.58 -14.45 -9.51
C ALA A 72 15.65 -13.33 -9.03
N GLY A 73 14.61 -13.06 -9.83
CA GLY A 73 13.66 -11.99 -9.57
C GLY A 73 14.26 -10.58 -9.66
N PHE A 74 13.50 -9.60 -9.17
CA PHE A 74 13.90 -8.18 -9.17
C PHE A 74 14.77 -7.84 -7.95
N CYS A 75 16.03 -8.30 -7.98
CA CYS A 75 17.02 -7.92 -6.97
C CYS A 75 17.26 -6.40 -6.96
N SER A 76 17.67 -5.84 -5.82
CA SER A 76 17.93 -4.40 -5.72
C SER A 76 19.01 -4.03 -4.72
N ILE A 77 19.76 -2.95 -5.03
CA ILE A 77 20.49 -2.16 -4.05
C ILE A 77 19.59 -0.97 -3.69
N GLY A 78 19.05 -1.00 -2.48
CA GLY A 78 18.23 0.05 -1.89
C GLY A 78 19.06 0.98 -1.00
N GLN A 79 18.67 2.24 -0.93
CA GLN A 79 19.15 3.19 0.09
C GLN A 79 18.15 3.29 1.23
N HIS A 80 18.64 3.27 2.46
CA HIS A 80 17.88 3.39 3.70
C HIS A 80 18.44 4.54 4.53
N ILE A 81 17.58 5.47 4.96
CA ILE A 81 17.97 6.52 5.92
C ILE A 81 17.98 5.91 7.32
N GLU A 82 19.03 6.16 8.10
CA GLU A 82 19.11 5.67 9.48
C GLU A 82 18.01 6.30 10.37
N GLU A 83 17.52 5.54 11.35
CA GLU A 83 16.36 5.95 12.16
C GLU A 83 16.59 7.24 12.94
N ASP A 84 17.81 7.50 13.40
CA ASP A 84 18.20 8.72 14.10
C ASP A 84 18.17 9.97 13.18
N GLU A 85 18.46 9.77 11.90
CA GLU A 85 18.41 10.79 10.86
C GLU A 85 16.99 11.06 10.36
N ASN A 86 15.98 10.24 10.71
CA ASN A 86 14.58 10.52 10.35
C ASN A 86 14.07 11.85 10.92
N THR A 87 14.71 12.35 11.98
CA THR A 87 14.43 13.68 12.54
C THR A 87 14.80 14.82 11.58
N ASN A 88 15.77 14.61 10.70
CA ASN A 88 16.28 15.60 9.74
C ASN A 88 15.57 15.57 8.37
N ILE A 89 14.65 14.63 8.14
CA ILE A 89 13.84 14.58 6.92
C ILE A 89 12.75 15.66 6.98
N GLU A 90 12.68 16.45 5.91
CA GLU A 90 11.77 17.59 5.79
C GLU A 90 10.52 17.31 4.95
N TRP A 91 10.60 16.34 4.04
CA TRP A 91 9.55 16.03 3.07
C TRP A 91 9.40 14.53 2.86
N TYR A 92 8.18 14.12 2.55
CA TYR A 92 7.81 12.72 2.34
C TYR A 92 6.84 12.61 1.17
N GLU A 93 7.01 11.60 0.32
CA GLU A 93 5.96 11.11 -0.59
C GLU A 93 4.88 10.43 0.24
N LEU A 94 3.61 10.65 -0.08
CA LEU A 94 2.47 10.05 0.61
C LEU A 94 1.76 9.11 -0.36
N GLU A 95 1.79 7.81 -0.04
CA GLU A 95 1.22 6.74 -0.86
C GLU A 95 0.11 6.01 -0.12
N SER A 96 -0.79 5.39 -0.89
CA SER A 96 -1.88 4.58 -0.35
C SER A 96 -2.02 3.28 -1.12
N GLU A 97 -2.02 2.17 -0.40
CA GLU A 97 -2.33 0.87 -0.99
C GLU A 97 -3.83 0.68 -1.25
N ASN A 98 -4.69 1.48 -0.59
CA ASN A 98 -6.12 1.45 -0.82
C ASN A 98 -6.44 2.00 -2.21
N TYR A 99 -6.98 1.17 -3.09
CA TYR A 99 -7.39 1.56 -4.43
C TYR A 99 -8.90 1.47 -4.61
N TYR A 100 -9.52 2.54 -5.13
CA TYR A 100 -10.92 2.57 -5.51
C TYR A 100 -11.10 2.99 -6.96
N ARG A 101 -11.85 2.18 -7.70
CA ARG A 101 -12.19 2.50 -9.09
C ARG A 101 -12.95 3.81 -9.18
N THR A 102 -12.47 4.70 -10.04
CA THR A 102 -13.06 6.02 -10.23
C THR A 102 -14.19 5.97 -11.26
N GLU A 103 -15.37 6.48 -10.89
CA GLU A 103 -16.46 6.72 -11.83
C GLU A 103 -16.50 8.20 -12.21
N TYR A 104 -17.15 8.52 -13.33
CA TYR A 104 -17.35 9.91 -13.76
C TYR A 104 -18.84 10.15 -13.97
N CYS A 105 -19.40 11.09 -13.23
CA CYS A 105 -20.81 11.45 -13.32
C CYS A 105 -20.91 12.93 -13.65
N ASP A 106 -21.48 13.23 -14.82
CA ASP A 106 -21.60 14.60 -15.33
C ASP A 106 -20.23 15.32 -15.35
N GLY A 107 -19.15 14.64 -15.73
CA GLY A 107 -17.80 15.23 -15.77
C GLY A 107 -17.20 15.59 -14.40
N ILE A 108 -17.77 15.08 -13.30
CA ILE A 108 -17.18 15.13 -11.96
C ILE A 108 -16.73 13.72 -11.58
N THR A 109 -15.55 13.61 -10.99
CA THR A 109 -15.06 12.38 -10.36
C THR A 109 -16.03 11.94 -9.26
N ALA A 110 -16.48 10.69 -9.30
CA ALA A 110 -17.51 10.16 -8.43
C ALA A 110 -17.11 8.81 -7.84
N TRP A 111 -17.49 8.59 -6.57
CA TRP A 111 -17.25 7.35 -5.84
C TRP A 111 -18.50 6.89 -5.08
N LYS A 112 -18.60 5.58 -4.85
CA LYS A 112 -19.57 5.01 -3.90
C LYS A 112 -18.96 5.10 -2.50
N ALA A 113 -19.06 6.28 -1.86
CA ALA A 113 -18.37 6.53 -0.59
C ALA A 113 -18.82 5.58 0.54
N ASP A 114 -20.05 5.06 0.47
CA ASP A 114 -20.60 4.07 1.40
C ASP A 114 -19.99 2.66 1.28
N LYS A 115 -19.05 2.48 0.34
CA LYS A 115 -18.24 1.28 0.17
C LYS A 115 -16.82 1.43 0.68
N ILE A 116 -16.43 2.62 1.12
CA ILE A 116 -15.09 2.88 1.64
C ILE A 116 -15.13 2.72 3.16
N SER A 117 -14.14 2.03 3.72
CA SER A 117 -14.01 1.85 5.17
C SER A 117 -13.88 3.22 5.85
N PRO A 118 -14.59 3.49 6.96
CA PRO A 118 -14.51 4.78 7.66
C PRO A 118 -13.12 5.05 8.28
N ASN A 119 -12.28 4.02 8.40
CA ASN A 119 -10.91 4.13 8.92
C ASN A 119 -9.87 4.46 7.84
N ILE A 120 -10.27 4.47 6.56
CA ILE A 120 -9.39 4.84 5.45
C ILE A 120 -9.54 6.34 5.23
N HIS A 121 -8.43 7.06 5.28
CA HIS A 121 -8.41 8.52 5.16
C HIS A 121 -7.65 9.02 3.93
N ILE A 122 -6.86 8.15 3.30
CA ILE A 122 -6.20 8.36 2.03
C ILE A 122 -6.46 7.14 1.14
N ALA A 123 -6.64 7.38 -0.16
CA ALA A 123 -6.87 6.33 -1.12
C ALA A 123 -6.35 6.74 -2.50
N ASN A 124 -6.05 5.76 -3.34
CA ASN A 124 -5.74 5.93 -4.74
C ASN A 124 -6.95 5.59 -5.61
N GLY A 125 -6.99 6.11 -6.83
CA GLY A 125 -7.98 5.72 -7.84
C GLY A 125 -7.40 5.70 -9.25
N ASP A 126 -8.27 5.52 -10.25
CA ASP A 126 -7.85 5.41 -11.65
C ASP A 126 -6.95 6.61 -12.03
N GLY A 127 -5.74 6.32 -12.53
CA GLY A 127 -4.74 7.33 -12.87
C GLY A 127 -3.77 7.74 -11.76
N CYS A 128 -3.66 6.93 -10.69
CA CYS A 128 -2.72 7.11 -9.57
C CYS A 128 -2.85 8.46 -8.86
N ASN A 129 -4.09 8.84 -8.55
CA ASN A 129 -4.38 10.09 -7.85
C ASN A 129 -4.69 9.80 -6.40
N THR A 130 -4.08 10.55 -5.49
CA THR A 130 -4.45 10.51 -4.09
C THR A 130 -5.78 11.22 -3.87
N TYR A 131 -6.67 10.60 -3.11
CA TYR A 131 -7.92 11.14 -2.62
C TYR A 131 -7.87 11.13 -1.11
N VAL A 132 -8.55 12.07 -0.48
CA VAL A 132 -8.52 12.24 0.97
C VAL A 132 -9.92 12.37 1.54
N SER A 133 -10.11 11.83 2.74
CA SER A 133 -11.39 11.88 3.44
C SER A 133 -11.71 13.27 4.00
N GLU A 134 -12.98 13.50 4.34
CA GLU A 134 -13.43 14.71 5.03
C GLU A 134 -12.68 14.99 6.34
N LYS A 135 -12.27 13.93 7.06
CA LYS A 135 -11.50 14.06 8.30
C LYS A 135 -10.08 14.55 8.04
N PHE A 136 -9.45 14.08 6.97
CA PHE A 136 -8.15 14.59 6.52
C PHE A 136 -8.25 16.08 6.17
N LYS A 137 -9.24 16.45 5.36
CA LYS A 137 -9.53 17.85 5.01
C LYS A 137 -9.70 18.72 6.27
N ALA A 138 -10.50 18.26 7.24
CA ALA A 138 -10.73 18.99 8.47
C ALA A 138 -9.44 19.26 9.27
N VAL A 139 -8.56 18.25 9.40
CA VAL A 139 -7.27 18.42 10.09
C VAL A 139 -6.36 19.41 9.35
N VAL A 140 -6.32 19.35 8.02
CA VAL A 140 -5.57 20.32 7.20
C VAL A 140 -6.04 21.74 7.46
N GLU A 141 -7.35 21.96 7.48
CA GLU A 141 -7.96 23.27 7.72
C GLU A 141 -7.74 23.75 9.16
N GLU A 142 -7.94 22.89 10.16
CA GLU A 142 -7.75 23.21 11.58
C GLU A 142 -6.29 23.58 11.91
N GLN A 143 -5.34 22.85 11.33
CA GLN A 143 -3.91 23.06 11.52
C GLN A 143 -3.33 24.14 10.61
N ASN A 144 -4.17 24.79 9.79
CA ASN A 144 -3.78 25.80 8.80
C ASN A 144 -2.61 25.33 7.91
N LEU A 145 -2.66 24.07 7.45
CA LEU A 145 -1.66 23.53 6.55
C LEU A 145 -1.92 24.04 5.12
N THR A 146 -0.85 24.36 4.40
CA THR A 146 -0.90 25.13 3.14
C THR A 146 -0.43 24.35 1.92
N GLY A 147 -0.78 24.82 0.71
CA GLY A 147 -0.27 24.27 -0.55
C GLY A 147 -1.25 23.38 -1.32
N LEU A 148 -2.47 23.19 -0.82
CA LEU A 148 -3.52 22.45 -1.52
C LEU A 148 -4.89 23.12 -1.43
N GLU A 149 -5.75 22.75 -2.36
CA GLU A 149 -7.19 23.02 -2.35
C GLU A 149 -7.95 21.69 -2.44
N PHE A 150 -9.27 21.71 -2.26
CA PHE A 150 -10.08 20.49 -2.29
C PHE A 150 -11.18 20.59 -3.34
N LEU A 151 -11.27 19.56 -4.18
CA LEU A 151 -12.44 19.32 -5.04
C LEU A 151 -13.23 18.14 -4.50
N TRP A 152 -14.53 18.32 -4.30
CA TRP A 152 -15.39 17.24 -3.82
C TRP A 152 -15.50 16.10 -4.85
N VAL A 153 -15.32 14.87 -4.37
CA VAL A 153 -15.62 13.65 -5.11
C VAL A 153 -17.10 13.34 -4.93
N LYS A 154 -17.86 13.34 -6.03
CA LYS A 154 -19.31 13.16 -6.01
C LYS A 154 -19.67 11.80 -5.40
N ASP A 155 -20.36 11.82 -4.27
CA ASP A 155 -20.80 10.60 -3.59
C ASP A 155 -22.07 10.03 -4.25
N ILE A 156 -21.88 9.00 -5.07
CA ILE A 156 -22.94 8.22 -5.72
C ILE A 156 -23.37 6.98 -4.92
N GLY A 157 -22.85 6.84 -3.70
CA GLY A 157 -23.21 5.77 -2.77
C GLY A 157 -24.69 5.80 -2.38
N ARG A 158 -25.24 4.67 -1.92
CA ARG A 158 -26.64 4.62 -1.50
C ARG A 158 -26.82 5.17 -0.09
N TYR A 159 -25.88 4.87 0.80
CA TYR A 159 -25.98 5.16 2.22
C TYR A 159 -25.14 6.37 2.63
N LYS A 160 -25.43 6.91 3.80
CA LYS A 160 -24.62 7.96 4.44
C LYS A 160 -23.21 7.42 4.70
N ALA A 161 -22.19 8.20 4.32
CA ALA A 161 -20.78 7.87 4.47
C ALA A 161 -19.93 9.14 4.63
N PRO A 162 -18.69 9.04 5.13
CA PRO A 162 -17.72 10.13 5.07
C PRO A 162 -17.51 10.60 3.62
N GLN A 163 -17.38 11.90 3.43
CA GLN A 163 -17.15 12.48 2.11
C GLN A 163 -15.67 12.45 1.73
N TRP A 164 -15.41 12.50 0.42
CA TRP A 164 -14.08 12.37 -0.17
C TRP A 164 -13.76 13.55 -1.08
N PHE A 165 -12.47 13.85 -1.20
CA PHE A 165 -11.96 15.01 -1.92
C PHE A 165 -10.70 14.67 -2.70
N ILE A 166 -10.53 15.33 -3.84
CA ILE A 166 -9.24 15.40 -4.56
C ILE A 166 -8.46 16.56 -3.93
N PRO A 167 -7.27 16.32 -3.33
CA PRO A 167 -6.34 17.38 -2.97
C PRO A 167 -5.69 17.93 -4.24
N VAL A 168 -6.03 19.16 -4.61
CA VAL A 168 -5.44 19.86 -5.76
C VAL A 168 -4.24 20.64 -5.28
N ILE A 169 -3.06 20.17 -5.64
CA ILE A 169 -1.78 20.70 -5.16
C ILE A 169 -1.13 21.49 -6.30
N TRP A 170 -0.96 22.80 -6.13
CA TRP A 170 -0.56 23.69 -7.24
C TRP A 170 0.93 23.78 -7.48
N ASN A 171 1.73 23.62 -6.44
CA ASN A 171 3.17 23.77 -6.52
C ASN A 171 3.80 22.38 -6.54
N PRO A 172 4.67 22.08 -7.53
CA PRO A 172 5.52 20.90 -7.45
C PRO A 172 6.72 21.14 -6.54
N LEU A 173 7.36 20.06 -6.09
CA LEU A 173 8.57 20.13 -5.27
C LEU A 173 9.79 20.60 -6.07
N GLY A 174 9.73 20.45 -7.40
CA GLY A 174 10.78 20.76 -8.36
C GLY A 174 10.92 19.63 -9.37
N ARG A 175 11.92 19.72 -10.25
CA ARG A 175 12.39 18.63 -11.11
C ARG A 175 13.43 17.77 -10.42
N GLY A 176 14.15 18.34 -9.46
CA GLY A 176 15.09 17.63 -8.63
C GLY A 176 16.36 17.21 -9.37
N LEU A 177 16.98 16.15 -8.85
CA LEU A 177 18.27 15.63 -9.27
C LEU A 177 18.17 14.14 -9.51
N ASP A 178 18.86 13.64 -10.53
CA ASP A 178 19.03 12.20 -10.69
C ASP A 178 19.96 11.63 -9.63
N HIS A 179 19.86 10.32 -9.46
CA HIS A 179 20.84 9.57 -8.72
C HIS A 179 22.26 9.80 -9.30
N PRO A 180 23.30 9.98 -8.46
CA PRO A 180 24.67 10.23 -8.93
C PRO A 180 25.18 9.21 -9.95
N TRP A 181 24.80 7.95 -9.79
CA TRP A 181 25.21 6.87 -10.68
C TRP A 181 24.40 6.78 -11.97
N PHE A 182 23.23 7.41 -12.07
CA PHE A 182 22.35 7.24 -13.22
C PHE A 182 22.90 7.93 -14.47
N ASN A 183 22.90 7.24 -15.62
CA ASN A 183 23.26 7.77 -16.91
C ASN A 183 22.01 8.29 -17.68
N PRO A 184 21.84 9.61 -17.86
CA PRO A 184 20.71 10.20 -18.58
C PRO A 184 20.55 9.71 -20.01
N ASP A 185 21.66 9.37 -20.69
CA ASP A 185 21.65 8.95 -22.10
C ASP A 185 21.04 7.57 -22.29
N THR A 186 20.76 6.85 -21.21
CA THR A 186 20.15 5.52 -21.21
C THR A 186 18.63 5.54 -21.08
N ILE A 187 18.01 6.71 -20.99
CA ILE A 187 16.56 6.85 -20.93
C ILE A 187 15.94 6.31 -22.22
N ARG A 188 15.14 5.25 -22.10
CA ARG A 188 14.35 4.65 -23.21
C ARG A 188 12.83 4.74 -23.00
N GLY A 189 12.44 5.24 -21.83
CA GLY A 189 11.07 5.49 -21.38
C GLY A 189 10.05 4.35 -21.50
N SER A 190 10.47 3.14 -21.14
CA SER A 190 9.58 2.10 -20.64
C SER A 190 10.43 1.03 -19.95
N GLY A 191 10.63 1.25 -18.65
CA GLY A 191 11.39 0.43 -17.70
C GLY A 191 11.60 1.25 -16.42
N ALA A 192 11.22 0.71 -15.25
CA ALA A 192 11.35 1.36 -13.94
C ALA A 192 10.66 2.73 -13.74
N GLY A 193 9.64 3.07 -14.54
CA GLY A 193 8.85 4.32 -14.38
C GLY A 193 9.50 5.59 -14.97
N GLN A 194 10.50 5.45 -15.83
CA GLN A 194 11.20 6.60 -16.43
C GLN A 194 10.39 7.23 -17.59
N PRO A 195 10.28 8.57 -17.67
CA PRO A 195 9.64 9.26 -18.81
C PRO A 195 10.49 9.11 -20.09
N LYS A 196 9.86 9.09 -21.28
CA LYS A 196 10.62 9.13 -22.56
C LYS A 196 11.13 10.53 -22.85
N SER A 197 10.32 11.52 -22.50
CA SER A 197 10.51 12.91 -22.85
C SER A 197 11.27 13.63 -21.72
N PRO A 198 12.41 14.28 -22.01
CA PRO A 198 13.25 14.95 -21.01
C PRO A 198 12.50 15.97 -20.15
N GLU A 199 11.49 16.64 -20.72
CA GLU A 199 10.63 17.59 -20.03
C GLU A 199 9.72 16.96 -18.97
N PHE A 200 9.54 15.64 -18.94
CA PHE A 200 8.84 14.96 -17.85
C PHE A 200 9.80 14.31 -16.85
N ARG A 201 11.11 14.53 -16.98
CA ARG A 201 12.10 14.04 -16.01
C ARG A 201 11.97 14.78 -14.67
N CYS A 202 11.75 14.01 -13.60
CA CYS A 202 11.65 14.45 -12.21
C CYS A 202 12.63 13.63 -11.34
N GLY A 203 13.93 13.81 -11.56
CA GLY A 203 15.01 13.13 -10.82
C GLY A 203 14.92 11.60 -10.79
N VAL A 204 15.69 10.91 -11.63
CA VAL A 204 15.66 9.44 -11.67
C VAL A 204 16.28 8.85 -10.40
N ASN A 205 15.45 8.20 -9.58
CA ASN A 205 15.82 7.54 -8.33
C ASN A 205 15.73 6.00 -8.40
N ARG A 206 15.15 5.47 -9.48
CA ARG A 206 15.04 4.03 -9.77
C ARG A 206 15.51 3.71 -11.18
N PHE A 207 16.47 2.81 -11.32
CA PHE A 207 17.06 2.44 -12.61
C PHE A 207 17.79 1.09 -12.50
N TYR A 208 18.07 0.45 -13.63
CA TYR A 208 18.80 -0.81 -13.67
C TYR A 208 20.31 -0.61 -13.63
N ALA A 209 21.06 -1.64 -13.23
CA ALA A 209 22.52 -1.60 -13.18
C ALA A 209 23.17 -1.29 -14.55
N TRP A 210 22.57 -1.71 -15.67
CA TRP A 210 23.08 -1.34 -17.01
C TRP A 210 22.97 0.17 -17.32
N GLN A 211 22.20 0.93 -16.54
CA GLN A 211 22.02 2.37 -16.67
C GLN A 211 23.02 3.17 -15.83
N ILE A 212 23.99 2.52 -15.17
CA ILE A 212 25.03 3.20 -14.38
C ILE A 212 26.03 3.90 -15.32
N LYS A 213 26.41 5.16 -15.00
CA LYS A 213 27.50 5.90 -15.66
C LYS A 213 28.83 5.17 -15.47
N GLN A 214 29.64 5.09 -16.51
CA GLN A 214 30.95 4.42 -16.43
C GLN A 214 31.86 5.07 -15.37
N GLU A 215 31.77 6.39 -15.24
CA GLU A 215 32.54 7.23 -14.32
C GLU A 215 31.86 7.50 -12.97
N ALA A 216 30.82 6.75 -12.60
CA ALA A 216 29.98 6.99 -11.41
C ALA A 216 30.68 7.01 -10.03
N GLY A 217 32.01 6.87 -9.96
CA GLY A 217 32.75 6.90 -8.70
C GLY A 217 32.33 5.81 -7.72
N VAL A 218 31.78 4.69 -8.21
CA VAL A 218 31.33 3.57 -7.37
C VAL A 218 32.51 2.95 -6.62
N SER A 219 32.32 2.66 -5.33
CA SER A 219 33.34 2.00 -4.50
C SER A 219 33.63 0.57 -4.99
N GLU A 220 34.72 -0.05 -4.52
CA GLU A 220 35.03 -1.44 -4.88
C GLU A 220 33.97 -2.46 -4.45
N ILE A 221 33.34 -2.30 -3.28
CA ILE A 221 32.28 -3.23 -2.86
C ILE A 221 31.10 -3.22 -3.85
N HIS A 222 30.72 -2.03 -4.32
CA HIS A 222 29.70 -1.87 -5.34
C HIS A 222 30.07 -2.55 -6.66
N LYS A 223 31.30 -2.37 -7.15
CA LYS A 223 31.76 -3.04 -8.38
C LYS A 223 31.70 -4.56 -8.25
N GLU A 224 32.12 -5.08 -7.11
CA GLU A 224 32.06 -6.52 -6.85
C GLU A 224 30.62 -7.04 -6.82
N ILE A 225 29.69 -6.34 -6.17
CA ILE A 225 28.27 -6.71 -6.15
C ILE A 225 27.69 -6.62 -7.56
N LEU A 226 27.89 -5.52 -8.27
CA LEU A 226 27.40 -5.33 -9.65
C LEU A 226 27.87 -6.47 -10.57
N SER A 227 29.07 -7.00 -10.37
CA SER A 227 29.61 -8.11 -11.16
C SER A 227 28.92 -9.46 -10.93
N LEU A 228 28.14 -9.61 -9.84
CA LEU A 228 27.43 -10.84 -9.51
C LEU A 228 26.10 -10.99 -10.27
N PHE A 229 25.52 -9.89 -10.71
CA PHE A 229 24.15 -9.87 -11.26
C PHE A 229 24.18 -9.69 -12.77
N ASN A 230 23.17 -10.24 -13.44
CA ASN A 230 22.82 -9.75 -14.77
C ASN A 230 22.41 -8.26 -14.63
N PRO A 231 23.00 -7.34 -15.42
CA PRO A 231 22.66 -5.91 -15.33
C PRO A 231 21.17 -5.59 -15.51
N ASP A 232 20.41 -6.48 -16.15
CA ASP A 232 18.96 -6.32 -16.40
C ASP A 232 18.08 -6.72 -15.20
N ILE A 233 18.63 -7.44 -14.20
CA ILE A 233 17.85 -7.91 -13.03
C ILE A 233 18.07 -7.07 -11.78
N LEU A 234 19.22 -6.39 -11.69
CA LEU A 234 19.57 -5.59 -10.52
C LEU A 234 19.09 -4.14 -10.66
N ASN A 235 18.19 -3.75 -9.76
CA ASN A 235 17.69 -2.38 -9.65
C ASN A 235 18.52 -1.59 -8.63
N ILE A 236 18.75 -0.32 -8.91
CA ILE A 236 19.18 0.68 -7.93
C ILE A 236 17.93 1.45 -7.52
N ILE A 237 17.64 1.46 -6.21
CA ILE A 237 16.47 2.13 -5.64
C ILE A 237 16.96 3.12 -4.59
N SER A 238 16.59 4.37 -4.76
CA SER A 238 17.00 5.46 -3.89
C SER A 238 15.83 6.41 -3.62
N TYR A 239 16.00 7.30 -2.66
CA TYR A 239 15.12 8.44 -2.48
C TYR A 239 15.26 9.46 -3.61
N LYS A 240 14.15 10.15 -3.93
CA LYS A 240 14.17 11.31 -4.82
C LYS A 240 14.91 12.47 -4.15
N ARG A 241 15.60 13.27 -4.95
CA ARG A 241 16.48 14.35 -4.48
C ARG A 241 16.04 15.68 -5.07
N PHE A 242 15.94 16.69 -4.24
CA PHE A 242 15.56 18.04 -4.64
C PHE A 242 16.51 19.07 -4.01
N LEU A 243 16.74 20.17 -4.70
CA LEU A 243 17.52 21.27 -4.15
C LEU A 243 16.61 22.17 -3.31
N ARG A 244 17.07 22.51 -2.11
CA ARG A 244 16.34 23.32 -1.13
C ARG A 244 15.85 24.65 -1.72
N GLU A 245 16.62 25.27 -2.59
CA GLU A 245 16.27 26.55 -3.23
C GLU A 245 15.04 26.48 -4.13
N HIS A 246 14.64 25.28 -4.58
CA HIS A 246 13.46 25.05 -5.43
C HIS A 246 12.25 24.53 -4.66
N VAL A 247 12.44 24.10 -3.41
CA VAL A 247 11.36 23.58 -2.56
C VAL A 247 10.40 24.71 -2.17
N PRO A 248 9.09 24.59 -2.44
CA PRO A 248 8.11 25.61 -2.10
C PRO A 248 7.94 25.74 -0.58
N GLN A 249 7.62 26.95 -0.13
CA GLN A 249 7.28 27.24 1.27
C GLN A 249 5.81 26.90 1.55
N THR A 250 5.47 25.62 1.44
CA THR A 250 4.12 25.08 1.69
C THR A 250 4.19 23.79 2.50
N ASP A 251 3.05 23.28 2.97
CA ASP A 251 2.97 22.00 3.69
C ASP A 251 2.67 20.82 2.75
N PHE A 252 2.09 21.10 1.58
CA PHE A 252 1.76 20.14 0.54
C PHE A 252 2.37 20.56 -0.79
N THR A 253 2.86 19.58 -1.54
CA THR A 253 3.45 19.73 -2.87
C THR A 253 3.25 18.44 -3.67
N TYR A 254 3.63 18.40 -4.94
CA TYR A 254 3.59 17.18 -5.72
C TYR A 254 4.88 16.93 -6.48
N ILE A 255 5.08 15.68 -6.85
CA ILE A 255 6.02 15.24 -7.87
C ILE A 255 5.24 14.53 -8.97
N TRP A 256 5.88 14.24 -10.09
CA TRP A 256 5.23 13.51 -11.19
C TRP A 256 6.07 12.33 -11.62
N GLU A 257 5.39 11.31 -12.13
CA GLU A 257 6.02 10.10 -12.65
C GLU A 257 5.58 9.88 -14.09
N GLY A 258 6.51 10.02 -15.01
CA GLY A 258 6.22 9.83 -16.42
C GLY A 258 5.47 10.99 -17.07
N GLU A 259 5.05 10.74 -18.30
CA GLU A 259 4.35 11.69 -19.16
C GLU A 259 2.85 11.72 -18.87
N ASP A 260 2.21 12.83 -19.21
CA ASP A 260 0.76 12.89 -19.29
C ASP A 260 0.28 11.96 -20.43
N GLN A 261 -0.58 11.00 -20.10
CA GLN A 261 -1.05 9.97 -21.05
C GLN A 261 -2.47 10.25 -21.51
N GLU A 262 -2.65 10.45 -22.82
CA GLU A 262 -3.99 10.51 -23.40
C GLU A 262 -4.57 9.10 -23.58
N THR A 263 -5.80 8.92 -23.12
CA THR A 263 -6.55 7.66 -23.25
C THR A 263 -7.42 7.64 -24.51
N LEU A 264 -7.92 6.45 -24.86
CA LEU A 264 -8.88 6.25 -25.94
C LEU A 264 -10.18 7.08 -25.83
N LYS A 265 -10.45 7.72 -24.69
CA LYS A 265 -11.64 8.56 -24.46
C LYS A 265 -11.32 10.05 -24.36
N ASN A 266 -10.14 10.48 -24.83
CA ASN A 266 -9.62 11.84 -24.66
C ASN A 266 -9.51 12.27 -23.19
N ASN A 267 -9.40 11.32 -22.27
CA ASN A 267 -9.04 11.63 -20.89
C ASN A 267 -7.52 11.72 -20.79
N ILE A 268 -7.01 12.67 -20.01
CA ILE A 268 -5.58 12.82 -19.74
C ILE A 268 -5.28 12.23 -18.36
N PHE A 269 -4.50 11.16 -18.31
CA PHE A 269 -3.95 10.63 -17.07
C PHE A 269 -2.68 11.37 -16.70
N ARG A 270 -2.64 11.91 -15.49
CA ARG A 270 -1.49 12.61 -14.93
C ARG A 270 -1.10 11.90 -13.65
N HIS A 271 0.05 11.24 -13.64
CA HIS A 271 0.57 10.65 -12.41
C HIS A 271 1.21 11.76 -11.59
N ARG A 272 0.56 12.13 -10.49
CA ARG A 272 1.01 13.15 -9.54
C ARG A 272 1.00 12.53 -8.15
N ILE A 273 2.17 12.38 -7.56
CA ILE A 273 2.31 11.86 -6.20
C ILE A 273 2.28 13.05 -5.25
N MET A 274 1.39 13.00 -4.25
CA MET A 274 1.35 14.01 -3.20
C MET A 274 2.59 13.85 -2.32
N CYS A 275 3.26 14.96 -2.04
CA CYS A 275 4.30 15.05 -1.04
C CYS A 275 3.87 15.98 0.09
N ILE A 276 4.25 15.62 1.31
CA ILE A 276 3.89 16.31 2.55
C ILE A 276 5.14 16.76 3.29
N SER A 277 5.10 17.95 3.87
CA SER A 277 6.15 18.43 4.75
C SER A 277 6.18 17.63 6.05
N LYS A 278 7.28 17.69 6.78
CA LYS A 278 7.39 17.08 8.12
C LYS A 278 6.27 17.56 9.04
N LYS A 279 5.95 18.87 9.01
CA LYS A 279 4.86 19.46 9.78
C LYS A 279 3.50 18.84 9.44
N ALA A 280 3.21 18.66 8.14
CA ALA A 280 1.98 18.00 7.72
C ALA A 280 1.95 16.52 8.14
N LYS A 281 3.05 15.79 7.94
CA LYS A 281 3.19 14.39 8.38
C LYS A 281 2.85 14.25 9.86
N ASP A 282 3.52 15.02 10.71
CA ASP A 282 3.38 14.92 12.16
C ASP A 282 1.93 15.22 12.60
N ALA A 283 1.28 16.23 11.99
CA ALA A 283 -0.13 16.55 12.24
C ALA A 283 -1.08 15.41 11.80
N LEU A 284 -0.84 14.80 10.64
CA LEU A 284 -1.70 13.73 10.11
C LEU A 284 -1.54 12.42 10.91
N ILE A 285 -0.32 12.07 11.31
CA ILE A 285 -0.05 10.90 12.18
C ILE A 285 -0.68 11.11 13.56
N ALA A 286 -0.52 12.29 14.17
CA ALA A 286 -1.10 12.59 15.48
C ALA A 286 -2.64 12.44 15.49
N ASN A 287 -3.29 12.68 14.35
CA ASN A 287 -4.73 12.52 14.16
C ASN A 287 -5.16 11.13 13.65
N LYS A 288 -4.21 10.19 13.55
CA LYS A 288 -4.42 8.81 13.06
C LYS A 288 -5.04 8.78 11.67
N LEU A 289 -4.57 9.66 10.78
CA LEU A 289 -5.05 9.74 9.40
C LEU A 289 -4.14 9.00 8.42
N ILE A 290 -2.86 8.92 8.75
CA ILE A 290 -1.84 8.18 8.01
C ILE A 290 -0.93 7.43 9.00
N SER A 291 -0.12 6.50 8.51
CA SER A 291 0.94 5.81 9.26
C SER A 291 2.31 6.00 8.61
N ASP A 292 3.37 5.62 9.32
CA ASP A 292 4.74 5.66 8.78
C ASP A 292 4.94 4.71 7.57
N TYR A 293 4.11 3.68 7.43
CA TYR A 293 4.13 2.78 6.27
C TYR A 293 3.63 3.43 4.98
N GLN A 294 2.92 4.55 5.09
CA GLN A 294 2.32 5.25 3.95
C GLN A 294 3.21 6.38 3.42
N ILE A 295 4.43 6.50 3.94
CA ILE A 295 5.33 7.61 3.59
C ILE A 295 6.71 7.12 3.16
N THR A 296 7.22 7.74 2.11
CA THR A 296 8.59 7.53 1.64
C THR A 296 9.38 8.83 1.75
N PRO A 297 10.53 8.85 2.45
CA PRO A 297 11.36 10.04 2.55
C PRO A 297 11.75 10.68 1.22
N VAL A 298 11.82 12.01 1.20
CA VAL A 298 12.39 12.79 0.10
C VAL A 298 13.62 13.53 0.58
N MET A 299 14.71 13.43 -0.16
CA MET A 299 15.96 14.10 0.18
C MET A 299 15.97 15.55 -0.32
N VAL A 300 16.00 16.49 0.61
CA VAL A 300 16.25 17.91 0.32
C VAL A 300 17.73 18.22 0.55
N MET A 301 18.38 18.82 -0.44
CA MET A 301 19.83 19.06 -0.45
C MET A 301 20.14 20.54 -0.64
N ASP A 302 21.18 21.05 0.00
CA ASP A 302 21.64 22.43 -0.19
C ASP A 302 22.44 22.61 -1.48
N LYS A 303 23.11 21.54 -1.95
CA LYS A 303 23.96 21.54 -3.13
C LYS A 303 23.82 20.22 -3.88
N PRO A 304 23.91 20.21 -5.21
CA PRO A 304 23.88 18.98 -5.98
C PRO A 304 25.16 18.16 -5.72
N PRO A 305 25.08 16.81 -5.77
CA PRO A 305 26.27 15.97 -5.81
C PRO A 305 27.16 16.32 -7.02
N ALA A 306 28.46 16.07 -6.89
CA ALA A 306 29.40 16.32 -7.98
C ALA A 306 29.01 15.53 -9.24
N GLY A 307 29.02 16.19 -10.40
CA GLY A 307 28.69 15.58 -11.68
C GLY A 307 27.21 15.28 -11.90
N VAL A 308 26.32 15.71 -10.99
CA VAL A 308 24.87 15.58 -11.16
C VAL A 308 24.29 16.84 -11.78
N GLU A 309 23.45 16.63 -12.78
CA GLU A 309 22.74 17.68 -13.51
C GLU A 309 21.61 18.27 -12.64
N ILE A 310 21.53 19.60 -12.56
CA ILE A 310 20.37 20.28 -12.00
C ILE A 310 19.27 20.32 -13.06
N LEU A 311 18.13 19.67 -12.81
CA LEU A 311 17.03 19.60 -13.78
C LEU A 311 16.09 20.81 -13.69
N ASP A 312 16.03 21.45 -12.52
CA ASP A 312 15.20 22.62 -12.27
C ASP A 312 15.53 23.77 -13.24
N GLY A 313 14.48 24.43 -13.73
CA GLY A 313 14.59 25.53 -14.71
C GLY A 313 14.84 25.11 -16.16
N LYS A 314 15.05 23.82 -16.47
CA LYS A 314 15.34 23.36 -17.84
C LYS A 314 14.11 23.24 -18.75
N ALA A 315 12.95 23.02 -18.18
CA ALA A 315 11.69 22.91 -18.91
C ALA A 315 10.50 23.34 -18.02
N PRO A 316 9.38 23.77 -18.62
CA PRO A 316 8.16 24.13 -17.89
C PRO A 316 7.72 23.01 -16.94
N LEU A 317 7.24 23.36 -15.75
CA LEU A 317 6.75 22.37 -14.79
C LEU A 317 5.42 21.77 -15.28
N PRO A 318 5.23 20.44 -15.18
CA PRO A 318 3.96 19.83 -15.54
C PRO A 318 2.83 20.38 -14.69
N ILE A 319 1.64 20.54 -15.27
CA ILE A 319 0.46 21.01 -14.55
C ILE A 319 0.02 20.02 -13.47
N PRO A 320 -0.63 20.51 -12.40
CA PRO A 320 -1.14 19.64 -11.34
C PRO A 320 -2.30 18.78 -11.82
N TYR A 321 -2.65 17.77 -11.02
CA TYR A 321 -3.87 16.99 -11.24
C TYR A 321 -5.05 17.58 -10.48
N PHE A 322 -6.17 17.73 -11.18
CA PHE A 322 -7.49 17.99 -10.59
C PHE A 322 -8.62 17.27 -11.32
N SER A 323 -8.36 16.79 -12.55
CA SER A 323 -9.28 15.99 -13.35
C SER A 323 -8.55 15.33 -14.51
N CYS A 324 -9.11 14.24 -15.03
CA CYS A 324 -8.73 13.68 -16.32
C CYS A 324 -9.67 14.09 -17.47
N ILE A 325 -10.79 14.77 -17.18
CA ILE A 325 -11.84 15.11 -18.18
C ILE A 325 -11.92 16.61 -18.45
N CYS A 326 -11.53 17.44 -17.48
CA CYS A 326 -11.59 18.89 -17.59
C CYS A 326 -10.23 19.51 -17.29
N ASP A 327 -9.67 20.24 -18.26
CA ASP A 327 -8.41 20.97 -18.08
C ASP A 327 -8.60 22.40 -17.54
N ASN A 328 -9.84 22.79 -17.23
CA ASN A 328 -10.14 24.07 -16.61
C ASN A 328 -10.58 23.88 -15.15
N TYR A 329 -9.65 24.16 -14.24
CA TYR A 329 -9.87 24.03 -12.81
C TYR A 329 -11.08 24.82 -12.32
N GLN A 330 -11.21 26.09 -12.72
CA GLN A 330 -12.29 26.96 -12.20
C GLN A 330 -13.67 26.45 -12.62
N ILE A 331 -13.82 25.99 -13.87
CA ILE A 331 -15.08 25.42 -14.35
C ILE A 331 -15.44 24.17 -13.54
N LEU A 332 -14.46 23.29 -13.29
CA LEU A 332 -14.69 22.10 -12.49
C LEU A 332 -15.04 22.46 -11.04
N LYS A 333 -14.30 23.39 -10.43
CA LYS A 333 -14.54 23.86 -9.06
C LYS A 333 -15.94 24.43 -8.88
N ASP A 334 -16.37 25.34 -9.75
CA ASP A 334 -17.72 25.92 -9.68
C ASP A 334 -18.80 24.85 -9.81
N LYS A 335 -18.54 23.84 -10.66
CA LYS A 335 -19.44 22.71 -10.85
C LYS A 335 -19.49 21.81 -9.61
N THR A 336 -18.34 21.45 -9.04
CA THR A 336 -18.26 20.60 -7.85
C THR A 336 -18.88 21.29 -6.65
N ASP A 337 -18.63 22.59 -6.45
CA ASP A 337 -19.15 23.35 -5.31
C ASP A 337 -20.70 23.45 -5.38
N ARG A 338 -21.25 23.66 -6.58
CA ARG A 338 -22.69 23.66 -6.81
C ARG A 338 -23.33 22.30 -6.54
N GLU A 339 -22.75 21.22 -7.05
CA GLU A 339 -23.28 19.87 -6.84
C GLU A 339 -23.10 19.40 -5.39
N TYR A 340 -22.02 19.80 -4.72
CA TYR A 340 -21.79 19.51 -3.31
C TYR A 340 -22.81 20.22 -2.42
N THR A 341 -23.13 21.49 -2.72
CA THR A 341 -24.18 22.24 -2.01
C THR A 341 -25.55 21.55 -2.14
N LYS A 342 -25.88 21.04 -3.32
CA LYS A 342 -27.10 20.23 -3.52
C LYS A 342 -27.03 18.94 -2.70
N PHE A 343 -25.90 18.24 -2.74
CA PHE A 343 -25.70 17.01 -2.00
C PHE A 343 -25.91 17.20 -0.49
N LEU A 344 -25.39 18.28 0.11
CA LEU A 344 -25.56 18.57 1.54
C LEU A 344 -27.03 18.72 1.96
N SER A 345 -27.92 19.07 1.02
CA SER A 345 -29.37 19.12 1.28
C SER A 345 -30.06 17.75 1.25
N LEU A 346 -29.41 16.72 0.71
CA LEU A 346 -29.95 15.37 0.57
C LEU A 346 -29.67 14.54 1.84
N LYS A 347 -30.72 14.02 2.47
CA LYS A 347 -30.57 13.01 3.54
C LYS A 347 -30.40 11.62 2.95
N LYS A 348 -29.16 11.13 2.87
CA LYS A 348 -28.90 9.71 2.60
C LYS A 348 -29.31 8.84 3.80
N PRO A 349 -29.87 7.64 3.55
CA PRO A 349 -30.22 6.71 4.62
C PRO A 349 -28.97 6.18 5.32
N GLU A 350 -29.06 5.90 6.61
CA GLU A 350 -28.02 5.15 7.33
C GLU A 350 -27.97 3.70 6.84
N LYS A 351 -26.76 3.13 6.70
CA LYS A 351 -26.58 1.71 6.38
C LYS A 351 -26.98 0.87 7.59
N LYS A 352 -28.26 0.51 7.68
CA LYS A 352 -28.78 -0.44 8.69
C LYS A 352 -29.02 -1.79 8.04
N VAL A 353 -28.14 -2.73 8.31
CA VAL A 353 -28.31 -4.13 7.93
C VAL A 353 -28.89 -4.86 9.12
N THR A 354 -30.14 -5.32 9.01
CA THR A 354 -30.72 -6.19 10.03
C THR A 354 -30.14 -7.60 9.89
N PHE A 355 -30.01 -8.31 11.01
CA PHE A 355 -29.52 -9.69 10.99
C PHE A 355 -30.37 -10.60 10.10
N LYS A 356 -31.70 -10.44 10.11
CA LYS A 356 -32.63 -11.12 9.19
C LYS A 356 -32.27 -10.90 7.71
N LYS A 357 -31.87 -9.68 7.35
CA LYS A 357 -31.44 -9.37 5.97
C LYS A 357 -30.12 -10.08 5.66
N ALA A 358 -29.13 -10.00 6.53
CA ALA A 358 -27.84 -10.68 6.35
C ALA A 358 -28.00 -12.20 6.16
N LEU A 359 -28.80 -12.85 7.02
CA LEU A 359 -29.14 -14.26 6.89
C LEU A 359 -29.85 -14.61 5.58
N LYS A 360 -30.71 -13.73 5.06
CA LYS A 360 -31.37 -13.93 3.76
C LYS A 360 -30.32 -13.98 2.64
N TYR A 361 -29.34 -13.09 2.66
CA TYR A 361 -28.25 -13.10 1.68
C TYR A 361 -27.38 -14.34 1.82
N LEU A 362 -27.07 -14.78 3.05
CA LEU A 362 -26.31 -16.01 3.30
C LEU A 362 -27.01 -17.24 2.72
N LEU A 363 -28.32 -17.36 2.96
CA LEU A 363 -29.13 -18.46 2.42
C LEU A 363 -29.22 -18.41 0.90
N GLU A 364 -29.37 -17.23 0.32
CA GLU A 364 -29.41 -17.07 -1.13
C GLU A 364 -28.07 -17.44 -1.77
N ALA A 365 -26.95 -16.98 -1.20
CA ALA A 365 -25.62 -17.35 -1.67
C ALA A 365 -25.39 -18.87 -1.57
N LYS A 366 -25.78 -19.50 -0.46
CA LYS A 366 -25.73 -20.96 -0.30
C LYS A 366 -26.58 -21.71 -1.32
N ARG A 367 -27.74 -21.16 -1.69
CA ARG A 367 -28.61 -21.73 -2.72
C ARG A 367 -27.97 -21.63 -4.11
N LEU A 368 -27.30 -20.53 -4.40
CA LEU A 368 -26.67 -20.25 -5.68
C LEU A 368 -25.33 -20.98 -5.86
N ARG A 369 -24.57 -21.18 -4.77
CA ARG A 369 -23.21 -21.74 -4.76
C ARG A 369 -23.07 -22.84 -3.68
N PRO A 370 -23.86 -23.92 -3.70
CA PRO A 370 -23.90 -24.89 -2.60
C PRO A 370 -22.54 -25.54 -2.28
N GLU A 371 -21.66 -25.66 -3.26
CA GLU A 371 -20.29 -26.18 -3.15
C GLU A 371 -19.39 -25.35 -2.22
N ASP A 372 -19.67 -24.05 -2.09
CA ASP A 372 -18.90 -23.14 -1.24
C ASP A 372 -19.34 -23.15 0.22
N PHE A 373 -20.37 -23.93 0.57
CA PHE A 373 -21.00 -23.90 1.89
C PHE A 373 -21.08 -25.27 2.54
N ASN A 374 -20.51 -25.37 3.73
CA ASN A 374 -20.59 -26.58 4.53
C ASN A 374 -22.00 -26.82 5.09
N LYS A 375 -22.20 -28.03 5.62
CA LYS A 375 -23.46 -28.37 6.31
C LYS A 375 -23.64 -27.48 7.54
N ALA A 376 -24.89 -27.18 7.85
CA ALA A 376 -25.26 -26.45 9.06
C ALA A 376 -24.97 -27.29 10.32
N LEU A 377 -24.62 -26.63 11.42
CA LEU A 377 -24.47 -27.30 12.71
C LEU A 377 -25.81 -27.64 13.35
N THR A 378 -25.85 -28.81 13.97
CA THR A 378 -26.91 -29.25 14.87
C THR A 378 -26.76 -28.61 16.26
N LYS A 379 -27.86 -28.59 17.03
CA LYS A 379 -27.83 -28.10 18.43
C LYS A 379 -26.84 -28.89 19.29
N SER A 380 -26.71 -30.20 19.06
CA SER A 380 -25.74 -31.03 19.78
C SER A 380 -24.29 -30.68 19.47
N GLU A 381 -23.98 -30.29 18.22
CA GLU A 381 -22.63 -29.87 17.84
C GLU A 381 -22.28 -28.51 18.43
N LEU A 382 -23.21 -27.55 18.40
CA LEU A 382 -23.03 -26.24 19.04
C LEU A 382 -22.80 -26.35 20.55
N ASN A 383 -23.51 -27.25 21.23
CA ASN A 383 -23.38 -27.46 22.67
C ASN A 383 -22.08 -28.14 23.09
N ARG A 384 -21.29 -28.71 22.16
CA ARG A 384 -20.01 -29.35 22.48
C ARG A 384 -18.85 -28.36 22.55
N VAL A 385 -19.05 -27.13 22.11
CA VAL A 385 -17.99 -26.13 22.04
C VAL A 385 -17.92 -25.34 23.33
N ASN A 386 -16.72 -25.25 23.90
CA ASN A 386 -16.45 -24.57 25.16
C ASN A 386 -16.07 -23.08 24.95
N ILE A 387 -16.71 -22.42 23.99
CA ILE A 387 -16.46 -21.03 23.62
C ILE A 387 -17.79 -20.28 23.65
N THR A 388 -17.83 -19.16 24.35
CA THR A 388 -19.00 -18.26 24.35
C THR A 388 -19.06 -17.51 23.03
N LEU A 389 -20.07 -17.83 22.21
CA LEU A 389 -20.28 -17.19 20.92
C LEU A 389 -21.47 -16.22 20.97
N PRO A 390 -21.42 -15.11 20.21
CA PRO A 390 -22.57 -14.23 20.06
C PRO A 390 -23.77 -14.95 19.43
N GLU A 391 -24.99 -14.60 19.83
CA GLU A 391 -26.22 -15.25 19.34
C GLU A 391 -26.34 -15.17 17.81
N ASN A 392 -26.01 -14.02 17.23
CA ASN A 392 -26.02 -13.83 15.78
C ASN A 392 -24.98 -14.73 15.08
N TRP A 393 -23.84 -15.03 15.70
CA TRP A 393 -22.86 -15.94 15.11
C TRP A 393 -23.34 -17.39 15.15
N ILE A 394 -23.97 -17.79 16.26
CA ILE A 394 -24.61 -19.11 16.40
C ILE A 394 -25.64 -19.32 15.29
N GLU A 395 -26.44 -18.30 14.98
CA GLU A 395 -27.42 -18.37 13.89
C GLU A 395 -26.78 -18.49 12.50
N VAL A 396 -25.60 -17.91 12.27
CA VAL A 396 -24.81 -18.12 11.03
C VAL A 396 -24.37 -19.58 10.93
N LEU A 397 -23.85 -20.16 12.02
CA LEU A 397 -23.39 -21.55 12.08
C LEU A 397 -24.51 -22.57 11.88
N LYS A 398 -25.74 -22.24 12.30
CA LYS A 398 -26.96 -22.99 11.98
C LYS A 398 -27.33 -22.95 10.50
N LYS A 399 -26.69 -22.12 9.68
CA LYS A 399 -26.86 -22.10 8.22
C LYS A 399 -25.64 -22.68 7.49
N SER A 400 -24.43 -22.47 7.99
CA SER A 400 -23.20 -23.01 7.41
C SER A 400 -22.09 -23.15 8.46
N ASN A 401 -21.49 -24.34 8.58
CA ASN A 401 -20.32 -24.57 9.45
C ASN A 401 -19.01 -24.30 8.69
N GLY A 402 -18.75 -23.04 8.37
CA GLY A 402 -17.72 -22.67 7.41
C GLY A 402 -18.26 -22.54 5.99
N CYS A 403 -17.72 -21.59 5.23
CA CYS A 403 -18.06 -21.33 3.83
C CYS A 403 -17.12 -20.27 3.23
N ASN A 404 -17.04 -20.25 1.90
CA ASN A 404 -16.48 -19.11 1.18
C ASN A 404 -17.58 -18.04 1.04
N LEU A 405 -17.53 -16.97 1.83
CA LEU A 405 -18.50 -15.87 1.68
C LEU A 405 -18.30 -15.15 0.34
N ASN A 406 -17.05 -14.98 -0.07
CA ASN A 406 -16.62 -14.51 -1.39
C ASN A 406 -15.24 -15.12 -1.69
N TYR A 407 -14.53 -14.59 -2.70
CA TYR A 407 -13.20 -15.08 -3.06
C TYR A 407 -12.11 -14.79 -2.01
N ASP A 408 -12.32 -13.82 -1.12
CA ASP A 408 -11.34 -13.31 -0.15
C ASP A 408 -11.72 -13.57 1.31
N CYS A 409 -12.74 -14.39 1.57
CA CYS A 409 -13.18 -14.65 2.95
C CYS A 409 -13.74 -16.05 3.08
N THR A 410 -12.93 -16.92 3.67
CA THR A 410 -13.30 -18.31 3.98
C THR A 410 -13.50 -18.44 5.48
N LEU A 411 -14.75 -18.68 5.89
CA LEU A 411 -15.09 -18.95 7.28
C LEU A 411 -14.54 -20.32 7.69
N VAL A 412 -13.82 -20.35 8.81
CA VAL A 412 -13.25 -21.56 9.39
C VAL A 412 -14.38 -22.39 10.04
N PRO A 413 -14.43 -23.71 9.81
CA PRO A 413 -15.36 -24.60 10.50
C PRO A 413 -15.21 -24.52 12.03
N LEU A 414 -16.31 -24.63 12.77
CA LEU A 414 -16.30 -24.46 14.23
C LEU A 414 -15.33 -25.41 14.96
N ILE A 415 -15.12 -26.61 14.44
CA ILE A 415 -14.20 -27.60 15.03
C ILE A 415 -12.72 -27.21 14.91
N GLU A 416 -12.38 -26.37 13.94
CA GLU A 416 -11.03 -25.88 13.67
C GLU A 416 -10.78 -24.51 14.31
N ILE A 417 -11.85 -23.80 14.70
CA ILE A 417 -11.79 -22.40 15.16
C ILE A 417 -10.86 -22.21 16.36
N GLU A 418 -10.83 -23.14 17.32
CA GLU A 418 -9.98 -23.03 18.50
C GLU A 418 -8.49 -23.14 18.16
N GLY A 419 -8.14 -24.12 17.30
CA GLY A 419 -6.77 -24.29 16.82
C GLY A 419 -6.31 -23.13 15.97
N PHE A 420 -7.14 -22.71 15.00
CA PHE A 420 -6.88 -21.55 14.17
C PHE A 420 -6.73 -20.27 15.00
N SER A 421 -7.60 -20.06 16.00
CA SER A 421 -7.53 -18.87 16.84
C SER A 421 -6.30 -18.88 17.73
N LYS A 422 -5.89 -20.04 18.24
CA LYS A 422 -4.66 -20.16 19.03
C LYS A 422 -3.41 -19.86 18.20
N GLU A 423 -3.30 -20.45 16.99
CA GLU A 423 -2.17 -20.22 16.09
C GLU A 423 -2.01 -18.73 15.74
N ARG A 424 -3.11 -18.06 15.41
CA ARG A 424 -3.09 -16.64 15.06
C ARG A 424 -2.82 -15.75 16.27
N GLN A 425 -3.31 -16.11 17.45
CA GLN A 425 -2.99 -15.41 18.69
C GLN A 425 -1.47 -15.50 18.98
N GLU A 426 -0.88 -16.70 18.92
CA GLU A 426 0.55 -16.92 19.16
C GLU A 426 1.41 -16.13 18.15
N TYR A 427 1.08 -16.23 16.85
CA TYR A 427 1.74 -15.44 15.80
C TYR A 427 1.65 -13.93 16.05
N SER A 428 0.47 -13.44 16.46
CA SER A 428 0.25 -12.02 16.68
C SER A 428 0.98 -11.49 17.91
N GLU A 429 1.06 -12.28 18.99
CA GLU A 429 1.78 -11.93 20.21
C GLU A 429 3.30 -11.86 20.00
N GLU A 430 3.85 -12.59 19.01
CA GLU A 430 5.26 -12.47 18.60
C GLU A 430 5.56 -11.14 17.88
N ILE A 431 4.57 -10.57 17.21
CA ILE A 431 4.70 -9.34 16.41
C ILE A 431 4.25 -8.11 17.21
N TRP A 432 3.20 -8.24 18.00
CA TRP A 432 2.58 -7.19 18.80
C TRP A 432 2.31 -7.69 20.22
N GLU A 433 3.18 -7.30 21.16
CA GLU A 433 3.16 -7.76 22.56
C GLU A 433 1.80 -7.54 23.28
N ASP A 434 1.08 -6.48 22.93
CA ASP A 434 -0.22 -6.11 23.51
C ASP A 434 -1.42 -6.55 22.64
N TYR A 435 -1.27 -7.61 21.84
CA TYR A 435 -2.35 -8.08 20.97
C TYR A 435 -3.64 -8.41 21.77
N PRO A 436 -4.84 -7.96 21.35
CA PRO A 436 -6.05 -8.14 22.15
C PRO A 436 -6.46 -9.60 22.32
N LYS A 437 -6.52 -10.06 23.58
CA LYS A 437 -6.84 -11.46 23.94
C LYS A 437 -8.32 -11.83 23.83
N ASN A 438 -9.17 -10.86 23.55
CA ASN A 438 -10.62 -11.06 23.42
C ASN A 438 -11.05 -11.29 21.96
N LEU A 439 -10.11 -11.54 21.05
CA LEU A 439 -10.39 -11.81 19.65
C LEU A 439 -10.54 -13.32 19.43
N LEU A 440 -11.66 -13.72 18.81
CA LEU A 440 -11.84 -15.06 18.29
C LEU A 440 -11.70 -15.03 16.77
N HIS A 441 -10.66 -15.69 16.24
CA HIS A 441 -10.40 -15.69 14.79
C HIS A 441 -11.30 -16.72 14.09
N ILE A 442 -12.09 -16.25 13.12
CA ILE A 442 -13.22 -17.00 12.54
C ILE A 442 -13.15 -17.22 11.03
N ALA A 443 -12.25 -16.52 10.34
CA ALA A 443 -12.09 -16.64 8.89
C ALA A 443 -10.67 -16.21 8.48
N HIS A 444 -10.24 -16.63 7.30
CA HIS A 444 -9.02 -16.14 6.67
C HIS A 444 -9.29 -15.56 5.28
N GLY A 445 -8.43 -14.63 4.87
CA GLY A 445 -8.38 -14.06 3.53
C GLY A 445 -7.47 -14.87 2.60
N THR A 446 -7.45 -14.47 1.33
CA THR A 446 -6.53 -15.06 0.33
C THR A 446 -5.14 -14.47 0.37
N ASP A 447 -5.01 -13.29 0.95
CA ASP A 447 -3.78 -12.55 1.16
C ASP A 447 -3.07 -12.89 2.48
N GLY A 448 -3.61 -13.83 3.27
CA GLY A 448 -3.06 -14.24 4.56
C GLY A 448 -3.67 -13.51 5.76
N ASP A 449 -4.46 -12.46 5.54
CA ASP A 449 -5.19 -11.76 6.59
C ASP A 449 -6.22 -12.66 7.26
N TRP A 450 -6.71 -12.26 8.44
CA TRP A 450 -7.77 -13.01 9.12
C TRP A 450 -8.87 -12.10 9.69
N TYR A 451 -10.02 -12.70 9.94
CA TYR A 451 -11.20 -12.02 10.45
C TYR A 451 -11.51 -12.51 11.86
N SER A 452 -11.85 -11.59 12.74
CA SER A 452 -11.99 -11.86 14.17
C SER A 452 -13.27 -11.27 14.73
N LEU A 453 -13.94 -12.02 15.60
CA LEU A 453 -15.00 -11.51 16.46
C LEU A 453 -14.35 -10.86 17.69
N GLU A 454 -14.74 -9.63 18.00
CA GLU A 454 -14.36 -8.99 19.26
C GLU A 454 -15.34 -9.43 20.35
N LEU A 455 -14.94 -10.44 21.12
CA LEU A 455 -15.74 -10.98 22.19
C LEU A 455 -15.69 -10.03 23.40
N ASN A 456 -16.82 -9.89 24.08
CA ASN A 456 -16.89 -9.26 25.40
C ASN A 456 -17.17 -10.37 26.43
N ASP A 457 -16.90 -10.11 27.71
CA ASP A 457 -17.04 -11.11 28.79
C ASP A 457 -18.46 -11.68 29.00
N GLU A 458 -19.46 -11.13 28.30
CA GLU A 458 -20.87 -11.56 28.33
C GLU A 458 -21.32 -12.12 26.97
N SER A 459 -22.30 -13.04 26.99
CA SER A 459 -22.94 -13.56 25.76
C SER A 459 -23.74 -12.46 25.06
N ALA A 460 -23.06 -11.65 24.26
CA ALA A 460 -23.70 -10.58 23.52
C ALA A 460 -24.55 -11.14 22.37
N VAL A 461 -25.66 -10.48 22.06
CA VAL A 461 -26.47 -10.82 20.87
C VAL A 461 -25.66 -10.64 19.59
N ASP A 462 -24.78 -9.64 19.56
CA ASP A 462 -23.95 -9.26 18.42
C ASP A 462 -22.58 -8.78 18.90
N CYS A 463 -21.61 -8.68 18.00
CA CYS A 463 -20.29 -8.14 18.29
C CYS A 463 -19.69 -7.47 17.07
N LYS A 464 -18.58 -6.74 17.28
CA LYS A 464 -17.80 -6.22 16.17
C LYS A 464 -17.03 -7.33 15.49
N VAL A 465 -16.80 -7.17 14.19
CA VAL A 465 -15.91 -8.02 13.41
C VAL A 465 -14.74 -7.16 12.93
N LYS A 466 -13.52 -7.67 12.99
CA LYS A 466 -12.31 -6.98 12.51
C LYS A 466 -11.60 -7.84 11.47
N ARG A 467 -11.10 -7.25 10.39
CA ARG A 467 -10.06 -7.85 9.53
C ARG A 467 -8.71 -7.37 10.05
N ILE A 468 -7.81 -8.31 10.30
CA ILE A 468 -6.48 -8.10 10.85
C ILE A 468 -5.46 -8.39 9.74
N SER A 469 -4.55 -7.44 9.53
CA SER A 469 -3.46 -7.60 8.57
C SER A 469 -2.46 -8.65 9.06
N HIS A 470 -2.07 -9.56 8.19
CA HIS A 470 -1.05 -10.56 8.55
C HIS A 470 0.36 -9.97 8.69
N GLU A 471 0.63 -8.85 8.03
CA GLU A 471 1.94 -8.19 8.10
C GLU A 471 2.13 -7.39 9.39
N THR A 472 1.07 -6.70 9.83
CA THR A 472 1.15 -5.74 10.95
C THR A 472 0.47 -6.24 12.22
N CYS A 473 -0.34 -7.29 12.12
CA CYS A 473 -1.24 -7.74 13.18
C CYS A 473 -2.22 -6.65 13.68
N GLN A 474 -2.44 -5.58 12.92
CA GLN A 474 -3.36 -4.50 13.30
C GLN A 474 -4.71 -4.61 12.56
N PRO A 475 -5.82 -4.12 13.15
CA PRO A 475 -7.10 -4.04 12.45
C PRO A 475 -7.04 -3.08 11.26
N ILE A 476 -7.26 -3.61 10.06
CA ILE A 476 -7.32 -2.82 8.81
C ILE A 476 -8.76 -2.53 8.38
N ARG A 477 -9.74 -3.29 8.88
CA ARG A 477 -11.17 -3.04 8.64
C ARG A 477 -12.00 -3.47 9.84
N GLU A 478 -13.06 -2.72 10.14
CA GLU A 478 -14.00 -3.05 11.21
C GLU A 478 -15.45 -3.00 10.72
N TRP A 479 -16.26 -3.94 11.20
CA TRP A 479 -17.71 -3.94 11.10
C TRP A 479 -18.31 -3.83 12.50
N HIS A 480 -19.27 -2.95 12.67
CA HIS A 480 -19.95 -2.74 13.96
C HIS A 480 -20.94 -3.86 14.35
N SER A 481 -21.14 -4.87 13.49
CA SER A 481 -22.00 -6.03 13.74
C SER A 481 -21.64 -7.19 12.83
N ILE A 482 -21.94 -8.41 13.27
CA ILE A 482 -21.92 -9.64 12.44
C ILE A 482 -22.83 -9.47 11.23
N SER A 483 -24.00 -8.84 11.42
CA SER A 483 -24.95 -8.57 10.35
C SER A 483 -24.33 -7.81 9.19
N MET A 484 -23.57 -6.74 9.51
CA MET A 484 -22.94 -5.90 8.51
C MET A 484 -21.78 -6.61 7.84
N PHE A 485 -20.97 -7.37 8.58
CA PHE A 485 -19.90 -8.20 8.06
C PHE A 485 -20.42 -9.20 7.02
N ILE A 486 -21.39 -10.04 7.38
CA ILE A 486 -21.96 -11.05 6.46
C ILE A 486 -22.58 -10.40 5.23
N PHE A 487 -23.34 -9.31 5.40
CA PHE A 487 -23.96 -8.62 4.28
C PHE A 487 -22.93 -8.00 3.33
N ASP A 488 -21.88 -7.36 3.86
CA ASP A 488 -20.85 -6.75 3.04
C ASP A 488 -20.05 -7.83 2.29
N MET A 489 -19.62 -8.89 2.96
CA MET A 489 -18.89 -9.99 2.32
C MET A 489 -19.66 -10.62 1.16
N LEU A 490 -20.99 -10.75 1.29
CA LEU A 490 -21.84 -11.38 0.28
C LEU A 490 -22.34 -10.42 -0.82
N THR A 491 -22.17 -9.11 -0.67
CA THR A 491 -22.70 -8.12 -1.63
C THR A 491 -21.65 -7.22 -2.26
N GLU A 492 -20.47 -7.10 -1.67
CA GLU A 492 -19.39 -6.23 -2.16
C GLU A 492 -18.55 -6.89 -3.24
N TYR A 493 -18.45 -8.22 -3.26
CA TYR A 493 -17.56 -8.96 -4.15
C TYR A 493 -18.29 -9.86 -5.16
N SER A 494 -19.61 -9.71 -5.26
CA SER A 494 -20.45 -10.40 -6.25
C SER A 494 -20.61 -9.60 -7.56
N GLN A 495 -19.63 -8.78 -7.94
CA GLN A 495 -19.58 -8.04 -9.20
C GLN A 495 -18.33 -8.35 -10.00
#